data_AF-A0AA36C4V3-F1
#
_entry.id   AF-A0AA36C4V3-F1
#
_cell.length_a   1.000
_cell.length_b   1.000
_cell.length_c   1.000
_cell.angle_alpha   90.00
_cell.angle_beta   90.00
_cell.angle_gamma   90.00
#
_symmetry.space_group_name_H-M   'P 1'
#
loop_
_entity.id
_entity.type
_entity.pdbx_description
1 polymer ?
#
loop_
_entity_poly.entity_id
_entity_poly.type
_entity_poly.pdbx_seq_one_letter_code
_entity_poly.pdbx_strand_id
1 'polypeptide(L)'
;SNYYFFKLSILLETPVPTWVSVTAKGEDLEKYIDIRAPVPSVAGLVPECPELKPSQHSPLLTLDHLPIQPLADQFLFYKPEKGLTESLKSLGNDRESIEHVAARLHHALKFSQANPGMNGKESDVHWLLTVVSSLYWRVVGDAPKAIGCLRYSLNHCPPHMRDVALVALSNVCHQAGLLHSALVTAGMALEQSPHLAAIHVTVANIYASIGDYERALQFYYSTLSLQNNFEPAKDRIRAIYCHSGQTFNFHN
;
A
#
# COMPACT_ATOMS: atom_id res chain seq x y z
N SER A 1 -30.30 -2.78 18.35
CA SER A 1 -29.44 -3.97 18.41
C SER A 1 -28.91 -4.37 17.03
N ASN A 2 -29.77 -4.69 16.05
CA ASN A 2 -29.33 -5.16 14.70
C ASN A 2 -28.49 -4.17 13.88
N TYR A 3 -28.75 -2.86 13.96
CA TYR A 3 -27.96 -1.85 13.22
C TYR A 3 -26.50 -1.76 13.69
N TYR A 4 -26.27 -1.90 15.00
CA TYR A 4 -24.91 -1.92 15.55
C TYR A 4 -24.20 -3.22 15.17
N PHE A 5 -24.86 -4.37 15.28
CA PHE A 5 -24.30 -5.64 14.85
C PHE A 5 -23.90 -5.63 13.36
N PHE A 6 -24.77 -5.10 12.49
CA PHE A 6 -24.49 -4.96 11.06
C PHE A 6 -23.33 -3.99 10.76
N LYS A 7 -23.23 -2.88 11.50
CA LYS A 7 -22.10 -1.94 11.37
C LYS A 7 -20.78 -2.56 11.85
N LEU A 8 -20.83 -3.42 12.87
CA LEU A 8 -19.66 -4.12 13.39
C LEU A 8 -19.19 -5.28 12.50
N SER A 9 -20.09 -5.97 11.81
CA SER A 9 -19.72 -6.97 10.80
C SER A 9 -19.18 -6.37 9.50
N ILE A 10 -19.45 -5.08 9.22
CA ILE A 10 -18.86 -4.34 8.10
C ILE A 10 -17.43 -3.85 8.42
N LEU A 11 -17.16 -3.38 9.64
CA LEU A 11 -15.81 -3.52 10.23
C LEU A 11 -15.48 -5.03 10.25
N LEU A 12 -14.34 -5.60 10.56
CA LEU A 12 -14.03 -7.02 10.18
C LEU A 12 -14.03 -7.28 8.65
N GLU A 13 -15.15 -7.12 7.92
CA GLU A 13 -15.23 -7.42 6.47
C GLU A 13 -14.54 -6.40 5.56
N THR A 14 -14.49 -5.12 5.95
CA THR A 14 -13.81 -4.07 5.17
C THR A 14 -12.45 -3.77 5.79
N PRO A 15 -11.31 -4.14 5.22
CA PRO A 15 -10.03 -3.80 5.81
C PRO A 15 -9.77 -2.29 5.73
N VAL A 16 -9.06 -1.73 6.71
CA VAL A 16 -8.59 -0.35 6.63
C VAL A 16 -7.38 -0.34 5.70
N PRO A 17 -7.44 0.32 4.53
CA PRO A 17 -6.29 0.36 3.65
C PRO A 17 -5.18 1.19 4.31
N THR A 18 -3.95 0.69 4.26
CA THR A 18 -2.81 1.37 4.89
C THR A 18 -1.86 1.91 3.82
N TRP A 19 -1.18 2.99 4.17
CA TRP A 19 -0.16 3.63 3.35
C TRP A 19 1.05 3.94 4.22
N VAL A 20 2.23 3.52 3.76
CA VAL A 20 3.50 3.93 4.35
C VAL A 20 3.92 5.20 3.64
N SER A 21 3.86 6.34 4.34
CA SER A 21 4.33 7.59 3.78
C SER A 21 5.83 7.54 3.55
N VAL A 22 6.23 7.64 2.28
CA VAL A 22 7.62 7.73 1.85
C VAL A 22 8.29 9.00 2.38
N THR A 23 7.54 10.10 2.49
CA THR A 23 8.06 11.36 3.06
C THR A 23 8.33 11.24 4.55
N ALA A 24 7.53 10.46 5.28
CA ALA A 24 7.79 10.16 6.69
C ALA A 24 9.06 9.30 6.88
N LYS A 25 9.54 8.62 5.84
CA LYS A 25 10.83 7.89 5.82
C LYS A 25 12.00 8.75 5.30
N GLY A 26 11.79 10.04 5.08
CA GLY A 26 12.83 10.98 4.67
C GLY A 26 13.03 11.11 3.16
N GLU A 27 12.17 10.49 2.34
CA GLU A 27 12.20 10.67 0.88
C GLU A 27 11.49 11.97 0.48
N ASP A 28 12.09 12.68 -0.47
CA ASP A 28 11.54 13.93 -0.99
C ASP A 28 10.97 13.69 -2.39
N LEU A 29 9.64 13.66 -2.48
CA LEU A 29 8.93 13.41 -3.72
C LEU A 29 8.99 14.60 -4.69
N GLU A 30 9.18 15.83 -4.18
CA GLU A 30 9.28 17.05 -5.00
C GLU A 30 10.54 17.03 -5.90
N LYS A 31 11.54 16.20 -5.58
CA LYS A 31 12.71 15.97 -6.44
C LYS A 31 12.37 15.28 -7.75
N TYR A 32 11.26 14.54 -7.79
CA TYR A 32 10.89 13.69 -8.92
C TYR A 32 9.57 14.11 -9.57
N ILE A 33 8.70 14.82 -8.82
CA ILE A 33 7.41 15.30 -9.30
C ILE A 33 7.38 16.81 -9.15
N ASP A 34 7.22 17.53 -10.27
CA ASP A 34 6.94 18.95 -10.23
C ASP A 34 5.46 19.17 -9.85
N ILE A 35 5.23 19.47 -8.58
CA ILE A 35 3.89 19.75 -8.02
C ILE A 35 3.43 21.18 -8.34
N ARG A 36 4.37 22.09 -8.63
CA ARG A 36 4.07 23.53 -8.83
C ARG A 36 3.78 23.87 -10.28
N ALA A 37 4.24 23.04 -11.22
CA ALA A 37 3.90 23.17 -12.63
C ALA A 37 2.38 23.19 -12.83
N PRO A 38 1.89 23.93 -13.85
CA PRO A 38 0.51 23.84 -14.28
C PRO A 38 0.11 22.39 -14.54
N VAL A 39 -1.11 22.05 -14.15
CA VAL A 39 -1.65 20.72 -14.43
C VAL A 39 -1.64 20.48 -15.94
N PRO A 40 -1.16 19.31 -16.40
CA PRO A 40 -1.20 18.95 -17.81
C PRO A 40 -2.61 19.07 -18.38
N SER A 41 -2.76 19.76 -19.52
CA SER A 41 -4.05 19.94 -20.20
C SER A 41 -4.58 18.68 -20.91
N VAL A 42 -3.79 17.60 -20.91
CA VAL A 42 -4.10 16.34 -21.58
C VAL A 42 -4.95 15.47 -20.64
N ALA A 43 -6.18 15.19 -21.07
CA ALA A 43 -7.09 14.30 -20.35
C ALA A 43 -6.65 12.82 -20.46
N GLY A 44 -6.91 12.05 -19.41
CA GLY A 44 -6.75 10.59 -19.43
C GLY A 44 -5.31 10.08 -19.26
N LEU A 45 -4.37 10.94 -18.88
CA LEU A 45 -3.01 10.49 -18.56
C LEU A 45 -3.00 9.66 -17.27
N VAL A 46 -2.36 8.50 -17.32
CA VAL A 46 -2.23 7.56 -16.21
C VAL A 46 -0.77 7.15 -16.02
N PRO A 47 -0.34 6.80 -14.80
CA PRO A 47 1.03 6.36 -14.55
C PRO A 47 1.26 4.93 -15.07
N GLU A 48 2.20 4.80 -16.00
CA GLU A 48 2.62 3.51 -16.58
C GLU A 48 4.02 3.15 -16.07
N CYS A 49 4.09 2.23 -15.10
CA CYS A 49 5.36 1.72 -14.60
C CYS A 49 6.05 0.84 -15.65
N PRO A 50 7.39 0.84 -15.73
CA PRO A 50 8.10 -0.01 -16.68
C PRO A 50 7.92 -1.50 -16.37
N GLU A 51 8.00 -2.32 -17.41
CA GLU A 51 8.12 -3.77 -17.26
C GLU A 51 9.54 -4.16 -16.84
N LEU A 52 9.64 -5.22 -16.03
CA LEU A 52 10.92 -5.78 -15.61
C LEU A 52 11.59 -6.51 -16.77
N LYS A 53 12.76 -6.04 -17.18
CA LYS A 53 13.56 -6.72 -18.22
C LYS A 53 14.17 -8.00 -17.65
N PRO A 54 14.22 -9.10 -18.43
CA PRO A 54 14.82 -10.37 -17.97
C PRO A 54 16.25 -10.25 -17.45
N SER A 55 17.03 -9.31 -17.97
CA SER A 55 18.43 -9.07 -17.56
C SER A 55 18.58 -8.39 -16.19
N GLN A 56 17.57 -7.64 -15.75
CA GLN A 56 17.57 -6.87 -14.49
C GLN A 56 16.67 -7.50 -13.43
N HIS A 57 15.87 -8.49 -13.81
CA HIS A 57 14.86 -9.12 -12.97
C HIS A 57 15.48 -10.06 -11.92
N SER A 58 15.22 -9.78 -10.65
CA SER A 58 15.52 -10.69 -9.55
C SER A 58 14.24 -11.37 -9.05
N PRO A 59 14.01 -12.66 -9.36
CA PRO A 59 12.82 -13.40 -8.92
C PRO A 59 12.64 -13.44 -7.40
N LEU A 60 13.75 -13.38 -6.65
CA LEU A 60 13.72 -13.33 -5.20
C LEU A 60 13.21 -11.99 -4.69
N LEU A 61 13.70 -10.87 -5.24
CA LEU A 61 13.28 -9.53 -4.80
C LEU A 61 11.85 -9.21 -5.23
N THR A 62 11.46 -9.69 -6.41
CA THR A 62 10.12 -9.48 -6.99
C THR A 62 9.07 -10.49 -6.51
N LEU A 63 9.49 -11.41 -5.64
CA LEU A 63 8.64 -12.41 -4.97
C LEU A 63 7.91 -13.35 -5.94
N ASP A 64 8.56 -13.75 -7.02
CA ASP A 64 7.97 -14.63 -8.05
C ASP A 64 7.63 -16.04 -7.52
N HIS A 65 8.19 -16.42 -6.37
CA HIS A 65 7.85 -17.66 -5.67
C HIS A 65 6.47 -17.60 -4.99
N LEU A 66 5.88 -16.40 -4.86
CA LEU A 66 4.50 -16.22 -4.43
C LEU A 66 3.57 -16.10 -5.65
N PRO A 67 2.34 -16.63 -5.58
CA PRO A 67 1.41 -16.61 -6.70
C PRO A 67 0.72 -15.24 -6.85
N ILE A 68 1.46 -14.13 -6.69
CA ILE A 68 0.92 -12.76 -6.74
C ILE A 68 0.69 -12.33 -8.19
N GLN A 69 1.76 -12.29 -9.00
CA GLN A 69 1.65 -11.93 -10.42
C GLN A 69 0.82 -12.95 -11.23
N PRO A 70 1.03 -14.28 -11.10
CA PRO A 70 0.30 -15.25 -11.92
C PRO A 70 -1.21 -15.26 -11.69
N LEU A 71 -1.67 -14.80 -10.52
CA LEU A 71 -3.09 -14.73 -10.19
C LEU A 71 -3.66 -13.31 -10.33
N ALA A 72 -2.86 -12.30 -10.70
CA ALA A 72 -3.28 -10.90 -10.70
C ALA A 72 -4.55 -10.65 -11.55
N ASP A 73 -4.67 -11.33 -12.69
CA ASP A 73 -5.84 -11.22 -13.59
C ASP A 73 -7.10 -11.90 -13.02
N GLN A 74 -6.94 -12.74 -11.99
CA GLN A 74 -8.05 -13.45 -11.33
C GLN A 74 -8.60 -12.66 -10.14
N PHE A 75 -8.08 -11.46 -9.86
CA PHE A 75 -8.53 -10.61 -8.75
C PHE A 75 -9.84 -9.88 -9.07
N LEU A 76 -10.84 -10.63 -9.55
CA LEU A 76 -12.13 -10.17 -10.03
C LEU A 76 -12.93 -9.36 -8.99
N PHE A 77 -12.60 -9.52 -7.71
CA PHE A 77 -13.27 -8.84 -6.59
C PHE A 77 -12.40 -7.79 -5.90
N TYR A 78 -11.22 -7.47 -6.43
CA TYR A 78 -10.40 -6.39 -5.90
C TYR A 78 -11.15 -5.06 -6.05
N LYS A 79 -11.33 -4.34 -4.93
CA LYS A 79 -12.11 -3.10 -4.90
C LYS A 79 -11.19 -1.88 -4.79
N PRO A 80 -11.60 -0.74 -5.35
CA PRO A 80 -10.89 0.53 -5.17
C PRO A 80 -10.69 0.88 -3.69
N GLU A 81 -9.44 1.16 -3.28
CA GLU A 81 -9.07 1.52 -1.91
C GLU A 81 -9.35 3.01 -1.63
N LYS A 82 -10.64 3.40 -1.66
CA LYS A 82 -11.07 4.81 -1.57
C LYS A 82 -10.53 5.57 -0.35
N GLY A 83 -10.27 4.88 0.75
CA GLY A 83 -9.68 5.47 1.97
C GLY A 83 -8.29 6.08 1.76
N LEU A 84 -7.60 5.72 0.67
CA LEU A 84 -6.28 6.25 0.31
C LEU A 84 -6.33 7.48 -0.60
N THR A 85 -7.53 7.91 -1.03
CA THR A 85 -7.68 9.03 -1.97
C THR A 85 -7.03 10.31 -1.46
N GLU A 86 -7.23 10.64 -0.18
CA GLU A 86 -6.64 11.84 0.41
C GLU A 86 -5.13 11.71 0.58
N SER A 87 -4.64 10.51 0.93
CA SER A 87 -3.19 10.22 0.94
C SER A 87 -2.55 10.31 -0.42
N LEU A 88 -3.28 10.04 -1.51
CA LEU A 88 -2.79 10.20 -2.88
C LEU A 88 -2.77 11.68 -3.29
N LYS A 89 -3.84 12.44 -3.00
CA LYS A 89 -3.92 13.88 -3.31
C LYS A 89 -2.84 14.68 -2.60
N SER A 90 -2.52 14.32 -1.36
CA SER A 90 -1.48 15.00 -0.58
C SER A 90 -0.06 14.81 -1.13
N LEU A 91 0.14 13.89 -2.09
CA LEU A 91 1.41 13.75 -2.81
C LEU A 91 1.57 14.76 -3.95
N GLY A 92 0.47 15.37 -4.40
CA GLY A 92 0.47 16.53 -5.26
C GLY A 92 0.19 17.77 -4.41
N ASN A 93 -0.97 18.38 -4.67
CA ASN A 93 -1.52 19.44 -3.84
C ASN A 93 -2.89 18.97 -3.34
N ASP A 94 -3.23 19.16 -2.07
CA ASP A 94 -4.49 18.68 -1.45
C ASP A 94 -5.77 19.12 -2.21
N ARG A 95 -5.66 20.13 -3.07
CA ARG A 95 -6.74 20.65 -3.91
C ARG A 95 -6.87 19.97 -5.28
N GLU A 96 -5.94 19.11 -5.65
CA GLU A 96 -5.93 18.41 -6.94
C GLU A 96 -6.89 17.23 -6.99
N SER A 97 -7.39 16.94 -8.19
CA SER A 97 -8.12 15.71 -8.45
C SER A 97 -7.14 14.55 -8.63
N ILE A 98 -7.62 13.31 -8.50
CA ILE A 98 -6.76 12.13 -8.68
C ILE A 98 -6.23 12.02 -10.11
N GLU A 99 -6.94 12.57 -11.10
CA GLU A 99 -6.54 12.64 -12.50
C GLU A 99 -5.36 13.60 -12.71
N HIS A 100 -5.33 14.72 -11.97
CA HIS A 100 -4.19 15.64 -12.02
C HIS A 100 -2.93 15.00 -11.42
N VAL A 101 -3.07 14.29 -10.29
CA VAL A 101 -1.98 13.52 -9.70
C VAL A 101 -1.49 12.44 -10.67
N ALA A 102 -2.42 11.74 -11.35
CA ALA A 102 -2.09 10.73 -12.36
C ALA A 102 -1.29 11.31 -13.53
N ALA A 103 -1.69 12.47 -14.03
CA ALA A 103 -1.00 13.17 -15.11
C ALA A 103 0.42 13.60 -14.71
N ARG A 104 0.59 14.11 -13.47
CA ARG A 104 1.92 14.45 -12.93
C ARG A 104 2.82 13.22 -12.84
N LEU A 105 2.29 12.11 -12.31
CA LEU A 105 3.03 10.84 -12.24
C LEU A 105 3.40 10.32 -13.63
N HIS A 106 2.48 10.40 -14.60
CA HIS A 106 2.76 10.02 -15.99
C HIS A 106 3.98 10.78 -16.53
N HIS A 107 3.98 12.11 -16.43
CA HIS A 107 5.11 12.92 -16.90
C HIS A 107 6.40 12.63 -16.14
N ALA A 108 6.33 12.50 -14.81
CA ALA A 108 7.50 12.17 -13.99
C ALA A 108 8.12 10.82 -14.39
N LEU A 109 7.29 9.79 -14.62
CA LEU A 109 7.74 8.48 -15.09
C LEU A 109 8.41 8.58 -16.46
N LYS A 110 7.76 9.23 -17.44
CA LYS A 110 8.33 9.41 -18.79
C LYS A 110 9.64 10.20 -18.76
N PHE A 111 9.70 11.26 -17.94
CA PHE A 111 10.90 12.06 -17.76
C PHE A 111 12.03 11.25 -17.14
N SER A 112 11.75 10.47 -16.10
CA SER A 112 12.73 9.58 -15.45
C SER A 112 13.24 8.49 -16.40
N GLN A 113 12.37 7.92 -17.25
CA GLN A 113 12.78 6.95 -18.27
C GLN A 113 13.74 7.57 -19.30
N ALA A 114 13.43 8.79 -19.76
CA ALA A 114 14.22 9.49 -20.76
C ALA A 114 15.56 10.04 -20.22
N ASN A 115 15.68 10.25 -18.90
CA ASN A 115 16.84 10.87 -18.26
C ASN A 115 17.38 10.04 -17.08
N PRO A 116 18.15 8.96 -17.33
CA PRO A 116 18.67 8.06 -16.27
C PRO A 116 19.75 8.64 -15.33
N GLY A 117 19.94 9.96 -15.33
CA GLY A 117 21.10 10.61 -14.72
C GLY A 117 20.98 10.93 -13.24
N MET A 118 21.37 9.97 -12.37
CA MET A 118 22.14 10.25 -11.14
C MET A 118 23.02 9.08 -10.64
N ASN A 119 22.92 7.85 -11.19
CA ASN A 119 23.78 6.72 -10.78
C ASN A 119 24.38 5.87 -11.93
N GLY A 120 24.33 6.35 -13.17
CA GLY A 120 25.14 5.81 -14.28
C GLY A 120 24.88 4.34 -14.67
N LYS A 121 23.76 3.74 -14.25
CA LYS A 121 23.31 2.42 -14.70
C LYS A 121 21.90 2.52 -15.26
N GLU A 122 21.80 2.37 -16.59
CA GLU A 122 20.62 2.14 -17.44
C GLU A 122 19.38 3.05 -17.25
N SER A 123 18.51 3.03 -18.27
CA SER A 123 17.24 3.78 -18.38
C SER A 123 16.18 3.28 -17.39
N ASP A 124 16.47 3.39 -16.10
CA ASP A 124 15.62 2.89 -15.02
C ASP A 124 14.86 4.04 -14.37
N VAL A 125 13.57 3.81 -14.12
CA VAL A 125 12.71 4.74 -13.37
C VAL A 125 13.06 4.71 -11.88
N HIS A 126 13.08 5.88 -11.24
CA HIS A 126 13.28 5.93 -9.79
C HIS A 126 12.16 5.18 -9.04
N TRP A 127 12.54 4.24 -8.16
CA TRP A 127 11.62 3.33 -7.47
C TRP A 127 10.47 4.06 -6.76
N LEU A 128 10.72 5.27 -6.24
CA LEU A 128 9.73 6.10 -5.54
C LEU A 128 8.52 6.42 -6.42
N LEU A 129 8.76 6.77 -7.69
CA LEU A 129 7.70 7.06 -8.65
C LEU A 129 6.82 5.83 -8.89
N THR A 130 7.42 4.64 -8.92
CA THR A 130 6.66 3.38 -9.08
C THR A 130 5.85 3.03 -7.82
N VAL A 131 6.37 3.27 -6.62
CA VAL A 131 5.60 3.08 -5.37
C VAL A 131 4.39 4.02 -5.33
N VAL A 132 4.58 5.30 -5.65
CA VAL A 132 3.49 6.27 -5.66
C VAL A 132 2.48 5.97 -6.78
N SER A 133 2.95 5.52 -7.94
CA SER A 133 2.08 5.06 -9.02
C SER A 133 1.24 3.85 -8.62
N SER A 134 1.80 2.95 -7.80
CA SER A 134 1.02 1.85 -7.23
C SER A 134 -0.10 2.35 -6.32
N LEU A 135 0.12 3.43 -5.57
CA LEU A 135 -0.93 4.04 -4.74
C LEU A 135 -2.10 4.55 -5.59
N TYR A 136 -1.80 5.19 -6.73
CA TYR A 136 -2.83 5.58 -7.70
C TYR A 136 -3.65 4.37 -8.15
N TRP A 137 -3.00 3.29 -8.59
CA TRP A 137 -3.69 2.09 -9.07
C TRP A 137 -4.50 1.38 -7.97
N ARG A 138 -4.04 1.41 -6.72
CA ARG A 138 -4.80 0.95 -5.54
C ARG A 138 -6.07 1.78 -5.30
N VAL A 139 -5.96 3.11 -5.40
CA VAL A 139 -7.13 4.03 -5.29
C VAL A 139 -8.12 3.79 -6.43
N VAL A 140 -7.63 3.53 -7.65
CA VAL A 140 -8.48 3.22 -8.82
C VAL A 140 -9.08 1.81 -8.75
N GLY A 141 -8.40 0.85 -8.12
CA GLY A 141 -8.82 -0.55 -8.06
C GLY A 141 -8.21 -1.44 -9.14
N ASP A 142 -7.11 -1.04 -9.78
CA ASP A 142 -6.42 -1.84 -10.80
C ASP A 142 -5.24 -2.61 -10.16
N ALA A 143 -5.53 -3.79 -9.62
CA ALA A 143 -4.53 -4.59 -8.93
C ALA A 143 -3.37 -5.06 -9.82
N PRO A 144 -3.57 -5.54 -11.06
CA PRO A 144 -2.45 -5.92 -11.94
C PRO A 144 -1.45 -4.79 -12.15
N LYS A 145 -1.92 -3.56 -12.41
CA LYS A 145 -1.02 -2.41 -12.57
C LYS A 145 -0.35 -2.01 -11.26
N ALA A 146 -1.07 -2.06 -10.14
CA ALA A 146 -0.48 -1.82 -8.83
C ALA A 146 0.66 -2.82 -8.52
N ILE A 147 0.44 -4.10 -8.79
CA ILE A 147 1.45 -5.16 -8.61
C ILE A 147 2.65 -4.93 -9.52
N GLY A 148 2.44 -4.62 -10.80
CA GLY A 148 3.53 -4.34 -11.74
C GLY A 148 4.45 -3.22 -11.24
N CYS A 149 3.85 -2.12 -10.80
CA CYS A 149 4.58 -1.01 -10.19
C CYS A 149 5.34 -1.41 -8.92
N LEU A 150 4.73 -2.21 -8.03
CA LEU A 150 5.36 -2.65 -6.78
C LEU A 150 6.50 -3.65 -7.01
N ARG A 151 6.36 -4.57 -7.96
CA ARG A 151 7.42 -5.50 -8.36
C ARG A 151 8.60 -4.74 -8.95
N TYR A 152 8.35 -3.75 -9.81
CA TYR A 152 9.41 -2.87 -10.30
C TYR A 152 10.13 -2.17 -9.14
N SER A 153 9.37 -1.63 -8.18
CA SER A 153 9.95 -0.98 -7.01
C SER A 153 10.83 -1.91 -6.19
N LEU A 154 10.35 -3.11 -5.84
CA LEU A 154 11.09 -4.09 -5.03
C LEU A 154 12.43 -4.50 -5.66
N ASN A 155 12.47 -4.54 -7.01
CA ASN A 155 13.68 -4.88 -7.74
C ASN A 155 14.75 -3.77 -7.68
N HIS A 156 14.34 -2.50 -7.64
CA HIS A 156 15.24 -1.35 -7.79
C HIS A 156 15.43 -0.52 -6.51
N CYS A 157 14.57 -0.67 -5.50
CA CYS A 157 14.67 0.13 -4.29
C CYS A 157 15.84 -0.31 -3.39
N PRO A 158 16.46 0.63 -2.65
CA PRO A 158 17.48 0.30 -1.67
C PRO A 158 16.96 -0.71 -0.63
N PRO A 159 17.80 -1.63 -0.12
CA PRO A 159 17.39 -2.64 0.83
C PRO A 159 16.57 -2.10 2.02
N HIS A 160 17.00 -1.00 2.61
CA HIS A 160 16.35 -0.39 3.79
C HIS A 160 15.00 0.30 3.49
N MET A 161 14.61 0.44 2.21
CA MET A 161 13.34 1.04 1.77
C MET A 161 12.35 0.01 1.20
N ARG A 162 12.73 -1.27 1.11
CA ARG A 162 11.86 -2.35 0.60
C ARG A 162 10.56 -2.51 1.38
N ASP A 163 10.58 -2.24 2.69
CA ASP A 163 9.40 -2.31 3.55
C ASP A 163 8.22 -1.49 3.01
N VAL A 164 8.47 -0.34 2.37
CA VAL A 164 7.41 0.49 1.77
C VAL A 164 6.64 -0.28 0.69
N ALA A 165 7.37 -0.88 -0.26
CA ALA A 165 6.76 -1.63 -1.35
C ALA A 165 6.17 -2.96 -0.86
N LEU A 166 6.80 -3.62 0.11
CA LEU A 166 6.30 -4.84 0.73
C LEU A 166 4.95 -4.62 1.44
N VAL A 167 4.79 -3.52 2.20
CA VAL A 167 3.50 -3.19 2.84
C VAL A 167 2.42 -2.92 1.80
N ALA A 168 2.74 -2.14 0.76
CA ALA A 168 1.77 -1.87 -0.29
C ALA A 168 1.36 -3.16 -1.03
N LEU A 169 2.30 -4.06 -1.31
CA LEU A 169 2.03 -5.35 -1.95
C LEU A 169 1.20 -6.27 -1.04
N SER A 170 1.50 -6.27 0.25
CA SER A 170 0.71 -6.96 1.27
C SER A 170 -0.74 -6.50 1.28
N ASN A 171 -0.99 -5.19 1.24
CA ASN A 171 -2.35 -4.65 1.17
C ASN A 171 -3.07 -5.07 -0.11
N VAL A 172 -2.38 -5.03 -1.26
CA VAL A 172 -2.97 -5.48 -2.53
C VAL A 172 -3.36 -6.95 -2.45
N CYS A 173 -2.46 -7.81 -1.95
CA CYS A 173 -2.73 -9.23 -1.75
C CYS A 173 -3.89 -9.47 -0.77
N HIS A 174 -3.94 -8.70 0.33
CA HIS A 174 -5.00 -8.79 1.33
C HIS A 174 -6.36 -8.47 0.72
N GLN A 175 -6.47 -7.34 0.02
CA GLN A 175 -7.71 -6.93 -0.65
C GLN A 175 -8.11 -7.89 -1.78
N ALA A 176 -7.14 -8.55 -2.42
CA ALA A 176 -7.38 -9.58 -3.42
C ALA A 176 -7.70 -10.96 -2.83
N GLY A 177 -7.64 -11.13 -1.50
CA GLY A 177 -7.94 -12.39 -0.81
C GLY A 177 -6.77 -13.39 -0.75
N LEU A 178 -5.57 -13.03 -1.20
CA LEU A 178 -4.37 -13.89 -1.06
C LEU A 178 -3.76 -13.72 0.33
N LEU A 179 -4.48 -14.16 1.35
CA LEU A 179 -4.14 -13.93 2.75
C LEU A 179 -2.76 -14.50 3.12
N HIS A 180 -2.37 -15.64 2.54
CA HIS A 180 -1.03 -16.20 2.76
C HIS A 180 0.09 -15.35 2.15
N SER A 181 -0.04 -14.93 0.88
CA SER A 181 0.93 -14.02 0.25
C SER A 181 0.99 -12.67 0.98
N ALA A 182 -0.16 -12.16 1.44
CA ALA A 182 -0.24 -10.96 2.26
C ALA A 182 0.55 -11.13 3.57
N LEU A 183 0.36 -12.22 4.31
CA LEU A 183 1.14 -12.48 5.53
C LEU A 183 2.64 -12.59 5.28
N VAL A 184 3.07 -13.28 4.21
CA VAL A 184 4.51 -13.41 3.88
C VAL A 184 5.10 -12.03 3.62
N THR A 185 4.48 -11.23 2.75
CA THR A 185 4.97 -9.89 2.41
C THR A 185 4.93 -8.92 3.60
N ALA A 186 3.89 -8.96 4.43
CA ALA A 186 3.81 -8.17 5.66
C ALA A 186 4.87 -8.59 6.69
N GLY A 187 5.13 -9.89 6.83
CA GLY A 187 6.16 -10.44 7.72
C GLY A 187 7.56 -9.96 7.31
N MET A 188 7.88 -10.02 6.01
CA MET A 188 9.14 -9.48 5.49
C MET A 188 9.28 -7.98 5.77
N ALA A 189 8.20 -7.20 5.63
CA ALA A 189 8.23 -5.78 5.98
C ALA A 189 8.46 -5.58 7.49
N LEU A 190 7.82 -6.39 8.34
CA LEU A 190 7.93 -6.33 9.80
C LEU A 190 9.35 -6.65 10.28
N GLU A 191 10.01 -7.65 9.69
CA GLU A 191 11.41 -7.99 9.98
C GLU A 191 12.35 -6.80 9.69
N GLN A 192 12.06 -6.05 8.64
CA GLN A 192 12.86 -4.88 8.25
C GLN A 192 12.57 -3.64 9.10
N SER A 193 11.31 -3.40 9.44
CA SER A 193 10.84 -2.18 10.13
C SER A 193 9.90 -2.52 11.30
N PRO A 194 10.40 -3.14 12.39
CA PRO A 194 9.56 -3.71 13.44
C PRO A 194 8.77 -2.68 14.27
N HIS A 195 9.10 -1.40 14.17
CA HIS A 195 8.45 -0.32 14.92
C HIS A 195 7.55 0.57 14.06
N LEU A 196 7.28 0.19 12.81
CA LEU A 196 6.41 0.96 11.93
C LEU A 196 4.94 0.57 12.15
N ALA A 197 4.16 1.45 12.78
CA ALA A 197 2.75 1.19 13.12
C ALA A 197 1.89 0.74 11.92
N ALA A 198 2.16 1.26 10.72
CA ALA A 198 1.48 0.86 9.49
C ALA A 198 1.63 -0.65 9.18
N ILE A 199 2.76 -1.26 9.53
CA ILE A 199 2.99 -2.69 9.34
C ILE A 199 2.15 -3.49 10.34
N HIS A 200 2.17 -3.10 11.61
CA HIS A 200 1.41 -3.76 12.67
C HIS A 200 -0.08 -3.82 12.36
N VAL A 201 -0.69 -2.70 11.96
CA VAL A 201 -2.10 -2.69 11.58
C VAL A 201 -2.37 -3.51 10.32
N THR A 202 -1.42 -3.56 9.37
CA THR A 202 -1.55 -4.39 8.16
C THR A 202 -1.57 -5.87 8.52
N VAL A 203 -0.64 -6.33 9.36
CA VAL A 203 -0.60 -7.71 9.88
C VAL A 203 -1.87 -8.03 10.68
N ALA A 204 -2.33 -7.11 11.54
CA ALA A 204 -3.56 -7.28 12.32
C ALA A 204 -4.79 -7.47 11.42
N ASN A 205 -4.93 -6.63 10.39
CA ASN A 205 -6.02 -6.69 9.42
C ASN A 205 -6.03 -8.02 8.66
N ILE A 206 -4.85 -8.54 8.30
CA ILE A 206 -4.75 -9.83 7.60
C ILE A 206 -5.15 -10.98 8.52
N TYR A 207 -4.66 -11.01 9.76
CA TYR A 207 -5.08 -12.03 10.74
C TYR A 207 -6.58 -11.98 11.03
N ALA A 208 -7.15 -10.78 11.14
CA ALA A 208 -8.59 -10.61 11.30
C ALA A 208 -9.37 -11.22 10.13
N SER A 209 -8.91 -11.04 8.88
CA SER A 209 -9.54 -11.66 7.70
C SER A 209 -9.33 -13.17 7.61
N ILE A 210 -8.26 -13.71 8.21
CA ILE A 210 -8.05 -15.16 8.36
C ILE A 210 -9.01 -15.75 9.41
N GLY A 211 -9.53 -14.91 10.33
CA GLY A 211 -10.33 -15.32 11.49
C GLY A 211 -9.48 -15.64 12.72
N ASP A 212 -8.17 -15.36 12.68
CA ASP A 212 -7.30 -15.48 13.84
C ASP A 212 -7.34 -14.21 14.67
N TYR A 213 -8.41 -14.08 15.46
CA TYR A 213 -8.67 -12.89 16.24
C TYR A 213 -7.68 -12.69 17.40
N GLU A 214 -7.08 -13.77 17.91
CA GLU A 214 -6.08 -13.68 18.97
C GLU A 214 -4.84 -12.93 18.47
N ARG A 215 -4.26 -13.38 17.35
CA ARG A 215 -3.11 -12.70 16.75
C ARG A 215 -3.49 -11.33 16.20
N ALA A 216 -4.69 -11.17 15.65
CA ALA A 216 -5.16 -9.85 15.22
C ALA A 216 -5.18 -8.83 16.38
N LEU A 217 -5.72 -9.21 17.54
CA LEU A 217 -5.74 -8.36 18.73
C LEU A 217 -4.33 -8.00 19.21
N GLN A 218 -3.40 -8.97 19.25
CA GLN A 218 -2.00 -8.70 19.63
C GLN A 218 -1.39 -7.59 18.77
N PHE A 219 -1.57 -7.66 17.44
CA PHE A 219 -1.05 -6.63 16.54
C PHE A 219 -1.83 -5.32 16.57
N TYR A 220 -3.15 -5.33 16.82
CA TYR A 220 -3.90 -4.09 17.04
C TYR A 220 -3.45 -3.37 18.33
N TYR A 221 -3.20 -4.10 19.42
CA TYR A 221 -2.63 -3.50 20.62
C TYR A 221 -1.20 -3.00 20.40
N SER A 222 -0.38 -3.75 19.65
CA SER A 222 0.95 -3.29 19.27
C SER A 222 0.88 -2.00 18.45
N THR A 223 -0.08 -1.89 17.53
CA THR A 223 -0.36 -0.64 16.79
C THR A 223 -0.65 0.52 17.75
N LEU A 224 -1.50 0.33 18.77
CA LEU A 224 -1.81 1.36 19.76
C LEU A 224 -0.62 1.69 20.67
N SER A 225 0.27 0.73 20.94
CA SER A 225 1.49 0.99 21.70
C SER A 225 2.48 1.89 20.94
N LEU A 226 2.52 1.76 19.60
CA LEU A 226 3.35 2.59 18.73
C LEU A 226 2.66 3.94 18.41
N GLN A 227 1.34 3.93 18.26
CA GLN A 227 0.53 5.10 17.93
C GLN A 227 -0.82 5.06 18.68
N ASN A 228 -0.84 5.62 19.89
CA ASN A 228 -1.98 5.56 20.81
C ASN A 228 -3.29 6.15 20.24
N ASN A 229 -3.19 7.13 19.35
CA ASN A 229 -4.33 7.80 18.73
C ASN A 229 -4.78 7.17 17.41
N PHE A 230 -4.39 5.92 17.12
CA PHE A 230 -4.80 5.22 15.91
C PHE A 230 -6.23 4.66 16.05
N GLU A 231 -7.23 5.53 15.89
CA GLU A 231 -8.65 5.18 16.06
C GLU A 231 -9.10 3.95 15.26
N PRO A 232 -8.64 3.71 14.02
CA PRO A 232 -9.04 2.51 13.29
C PRO A 232 -8.67 1.20 14.02
N ALA A 233 -7.57 1.14 14.78
CA ALA A 233 -7.24 -0.04 15.57
C ALA A 233 -8.20 -0.20 16.77
N LYS A 234 -8.59 0.90 17.43
CA LYS A 234 -9.56 0.86 18.53
C LYS A 234 -10.90 0.30 18.06
N ASP A 235 -11.37 0.75 16.91
CA ASP A 235 -12.62 0.26 16.31
C ASP A 235 -12.57 -1.23 15.97
N ARG A 236 -11.43 -1.72 15.46
CA ARG A 236 -11.24 -3.16 15.17
C ARG A 236 -11.23 -4.01 16.42
N ILE A 237 -10.54 -3.55 17.47
CA ILE A 237 -10.53 -4.22 18.78
C ILE A 237 -11.97 -4.34 19.31
N ARG A 238 -12.73 -3.24 19.33
CA ARG A 238 -14.15 -3.24 19.72
C ARG A 238 -14.96 -4.26 18.90
N ALA A 239 -14.76 -4.26 17.58
CA ALA A 239 -15.48 -5.16 16.68
C ALA A 239 -15.22 -6.65 17.00
N ILE A 240 -13.96 -7.02 17.23
CA ILE A 240 -13.57 -8.39 17.58
C ILE A 240 -14.18 -8.82 18.92
N TYR A 241 -14.14 -7.97 19.95
CA TYR A 241 -14.73 -8.30 21.26
C TYR A 241 -16.24 -8.50 21.19
N CYS A 242 -16.94 -7.61 20.47
CA CYS A 242 -18.37 -7.79 20.25
C CYS A 242 -18.70 -9.06 19.46
N HIS A 243 -17.88 -9.43 18.49
CA HIS A 243 -18.06 -10.68 17.72
C HIS A 243 -17.83 -11.93 18.57
N SER A 244 -16.85 -11.90 19.47
CA SER A 244 -16.52 -13.02 20.36
C SER A 244 -17.38 -13.11 21.63
N GLY A 245 -18.28 -12.16 21.87
CA GLY A 245 -19.15 -12.11 23.05
C GLY A 245 -18.43 -11.68 24.34
N GLN A 246 -17.21 -11.15 24.24
CA GLN A 246 -16.40 -10.66 25.35
C GLN A 246 -16.59 -9.14 25.52
N THR A 247 -16.55 -8.63 26.76
CA THR A 247 -16.65 -7.17 27.02
C THR A 247 -15.28 -6.51 27.05
N PHE A 248 -15.15 -5.33 26.44
CA PHE A 248 -13.91 -4.56 26.41
C PHE A 248 -14.10 -3.13 26.93
N ASN A 249 -13.22 -2.70 27.84
CA ASN A 249 -13.16 -1.34 28.36
C ASN A 249 -11.82 -0.71 28.01
N PHE A 250 -11.82 0.39 27.25
CA PHE A 250 -10.64 1.26 27.20
C PHE A 250 -10.55 2.01 28.53
N HIS A 251 -9.44 1.85 29.25
CA HIS A 251 -9.09 2.80 30.30
C HIS A 251 -8.55 4.05 29.62
N ASN A 252 -9.21 5.18 29.87
CA ASN A 252 -8.86 6.52 29.36
C ASN A 252 -7.42 6.91 29.66
#